data_AF-A0A929C092-F1
#
_entry.id   AF-A0A929C092-F1
#
_cell.length_a   1.000
_cell.length_b   1.000
_cell.length_c   1.000
_cell.angle_alpha   90.00
_cell.angle_beta   90.00
_cell.angle_gamma   90.00
#
_symmetry.space_group_name_H-M   'P 1'
#
loop_
_entity.id
_entity.type
_entity.pdbx_description
1 polymer ?
#
loop_
_entity_poly.entity_id
_entity_poly.type
_entity_poly.pdbx_seq_one_letter_code
_entity_poly.pdbx_strand_id
1 'polypeptide(L)'
;MVKGIRIIILSIVLLLLVGCTLLPGVSAPTPFTFPTPNLTHTSIFAEIPTSTNTPSILPLVPTGTATPSGPTPTTDPAVTNTPNLTPIPTDVRPNGSPVTAVYLSVAPVIDGVLNEWSSTAYRAEKTVPGAGSNWTGPSDLSATYYIGWDANALYIGVSRTDDVIVQISTGYNIYKGDDVEIHLDVELPGDFSSVTMSADDYQMGLSAGNFGTLTEEVYLWFPRSLQRSLSTVEMKARRTTAGYDMEAKIPWSVFGINPVEGDRYGFALSLSDNDLPGVAAWQSMVSSVSTRRVVNPTTWGTLILASPTAE
;
A
#
# COMPACT_ATOMS: atom_id res chain seq x y z
N MET A 1 36.96 53.96 -9.87
CA MET A 1 35.96 52.86 -9.81
C MET A 1 35.68 52.33 -8.40
N VAL A 2 36.63 52.36 -7.45
CA VAL A 2 36.47 51.69 -6.13
C VAL A 2 35.63 52.48 -5.09
N LYS A 3 35.44 53.80 -5.26
CA LYS A 3 34.63 54.62 -4.33
C LYS A 3 33.11 54.49 -4.53
N GLY A 4 32.64 54.20 -5.75
CA GLY A 4 31.20 54.06 -6.05
C GLY A 4 30.59 52.76 -5.51
N ILE A 5 31.38 51.68 -5.48
CA ILE A 5 30.92 50.35 -5.03
C ILE A 5 30.68 50.32 -3.51
N ARG A 6 31.47 51.06 -2.72
CA ARG A 6 31.30 51.12 -1.26
C ARG A 6 30.04 51.88 -0.83
N ILE A 7 29.57 52.84 -1.62
CA ILE A 7 28.35 53.60 -1.32
C ILE A 7 27.10 52.76 -1.65
N ILE A 8 27.15 51.95 -2.71
CA ILE A 8 26.04 51.07 -3.09
C ILE A 8 25.86 49.92 -2.09
N ILE A 9 26.97 49.35 -1.59
CA ILE A 9 26.91 48.27 -0.59
C ILE A 9 26.39 48.78 0.76
N LEU A 10 26.74 50.01 1.18
CA LEU A 10 26.21 50.59 2.42
C LEU A 10 24.70 50.87 2.34
N SER A 11 24.19 51.29 1.17
CA SER A 11 22.76 51.56 0.96
C SER A 11 21.90 50.29 0.92
N ILE A 12 22.44 49.17 0.45
CA ILE A 12 21.72 47.87 0.40
C ILE A 12 21.65 47.24 1.80
N VAL A 13 22.70 47.38 2.62
CA VAL A 13 22.69 46.89 4.01
C VAL A 13 21.75 47.72 4.90
N LEU A 14 21.61 49.03 4.63
CA LEU A 14 20.66 49.88 5.35
C LEU A 14 19.19 49.60 4.98
N LEU A 15 18.91 49.14 3.74
CA LEU A 15 17.56 48.75 3.33
C LEU A 15 17.11 47.41 3.94
N LEU A 16 18.03 46.51 4.27
CA LEU A 16 17.75 45.20 4.88
C LEU A 16 17.51 45.25 6.40
N LEU A 17 17.89 46.35 7.07
CA LEU A 17 17.74 46.51 8.53
C LEU A 17 16.46 47.26 8.96
N VAL A 18 15.64 47.74 8.01
CA VAL A 18 14.41 48.50 8.30
C VAL A 18 13.13 47.67 8.00
N GLY A 19 13.27 46.44 7.51
CA GLY A 19 12.14 45.57 7.13
C GLY A 19 11.37 44.92 8.29
N CYS A 20 11.82 45.06 9.54
CA CYS A 20 11.21 44.39 10.68
C CYS A 20 10.94 45.34 11.83
N THR A 21 10.07 46.33 11.65
CA THR A 21 9.23 46.87 12.75
C THR A 21 8.23 47.91 12.23
N LEU A 22 6.96 47.72 12.61
CA LEU A 22 5.90 48.74 12.76
C LEU A 22 5.15 49.18 11.49
N LEU A 23 4.18 48.35 11.07
CA LEU A 23 2.90 48.86 10.56
C LEU A 23 1.90 48.89 11.74
N PRO A 24 1.55 50.07 12.29
CA PRO A 24 0.47 50.17 13.26
C PRO A 24 -0.86 50.10 12.52
N GLY A 25 -1.60 48.98 12.68
CA GLY A 25 -2.95 48.87 12.12
C GLY A 25 -3.43 47.48 11.72
N VAL A 26 -2.60 46.44 11.81
CA VAL A 26 -3.05 45.07 11.53
C VAL A 26 -3.48 44.41 12.83
N SER A 27 -4.79 44.22 12.99
CA SER A 27 -5.38 43.46 14.08
C SER A 27 -4.75 42.07 14.18
N ALA A 28 -4.39 41.64 15.39
CA ALA A 28 -3.94 40.28 15.66
C ALA A 28 -4.98 39.27 15.13
N PRO A 29 -4.56 38.15 14.52
CA PRO A 29 -5.50 37.10 14.16
C PRO A 29 -6.18 36.61 15.44
N THR A 30 -7.50 36.62 15.41
CA THR A 30 -8.44 36.16 16.43
C THR A 30 -7.96 34.87 17.11
N PRO A 31 -8.10 34.73 18.45
CA PRO A 31 -7.82 33.47 19.11
C PRO A 31 -8.87 32.44 18.67
N PHE A 32 -8.44 31.40 17.94
CA PHE A 32 -9.28 30.24 17.71
C PHE A 32 -9.46 29.49 19.03
N THR A 33 -10.66 29.56 19.60
CA THR A 33 -11.11 28.65 20.65
C THR A 33 -11.38 27.29 20.02
N PHE A 34 -10.51 26.31 20.27
CA PHE A 34 -10.84 24.91 20.03
C PHE A 34 -11.92 24.49 21.03
N PRO A 35 -13.09 23.98 20.59
CA PRO A 35 -13.93 23.21 21.48
C PRO A 35 -13.20 21.90 21.79
N THR A 36 -12.76 21.73 23.03
CA THR A 36 -12.31 20.44 23.54
C THR A 36 -13.49 19.47 23.46
N PRO A 37 -13.43 18.35 22.71
CA PRO A 37 -14.42 17.31 22.86
C PRO A 37 -14.12 16.61 24.19
N ASN A 38 -14.79 17.04 25.24
CA ASN A 38 -14.91 16.26 26.47
C ASN A 38 -15.84 15.07 26.19
N LEU A 39 -15.32 14.04 25.55
CA LEU A 39 -16.00 12.75 25.47
C LEU A 39 -15.59 11.94 26.70
N THR A 40 -16.36 12.11 27.76
CA THR A 40 -16.43 11.17 28.88
C THR A 40 -16.84 9.80 28.33
N HIS A 41 -15.91 8.85 28.40
CA HIS A 41 -16.17 7.41 28.20
C HIS A 41 -17.04 6.89 29.34
N THR A 42 -18.36 7.06 29.22
CA THR A 42 -19.34 6.53 30.17
C THR A 42 -20.29 5.60 29.43
N SER A 43 -19.99 4.30 29.54
CA SER A 43 -20.92 3.17 29.56
C SER A 43 -22.15 3.21 28.63
N ILE A 44 -22.06 2.52 27.49
CA ILE A 44 -23.24 1.98 26.79
C ILE A 44 -23.47 0.57 27.34
N PHE A 45 -24.19 0.50 28.46
CA PHE A 45 -25.05 -0.64 28.83
C PHE A 45 -26.39 -0.04 29.23
N ALA A 46 -27.23 0.21 28.23
CA ALA A 46 -28.64 0.44 28.40
C ALA A 46 -29.36 -0.73 27.73
N GLU A 47 -30.03 -1.55 28.53
CA GLU A 47 -30.85 -2.66 28.07
C GLU A 47 -32.01 -2.13 27.21
N ILE A 48 -32.13 -2.65 25.99
CA ILE A 48 -33.30 -2.42 25.14
C ILE A 48 -34.36 -3.44 25.58
N PRO A 49 -35.56 -3.03 26.03
CA PRO A 49 -36.64 -3.97 26.28
C PRO A 49 -37.05 -4.60 24.95
N THR A 50 -36.82 -5.91 24.82
CA THR A 50 -37.27 -6.69 23.67
C THR A 50 -38.74 -7.02 23.89
N SER A 51 -39.63 -6.53 23.03
CA SER A 51 -41.04 -6.92 23.04
C SER A 51 -41.18 -8.35 22.50
N THR A 52 -41.39 -9.30 23.40
CA THR A 52 -41.70 -10.69 23.05
C THR A 52 -43.14 -10.77 22.56
N ASN A 53 -43.34 -10.93 21.24
CA ASN A 53 -44.63 -11.36 20.71
C ASN A 53 -44.77 -12.87 20.94
N THR A 54 -45.55 -13.27 21.94
CA THR A 54 -45.95 -14.66 22.17
C THR A 54 -46.99 -15.06 21.12
N PRO A 55 -46.78 -16.09 20.29
CA PRO A 55 -47.84 -16.62 19.44
C PRO A 55 -48.93 -17.31 20.27
N SER A 56 -50.18 -17.13 19.86
CA SER A 56 -51.34 -17.78 20.47
C SER A 56 -51.26 -19.32 20.32
N ILE A 57 -51.40 -20.04 21.44
CA ILE A 57 -51.46 -21.50 21.46
C ILE A 57 -52.83 -21.95 20.94
N LEU A 58 -52.85 -22.63 19.80
CA LEU A 58 -54.02 -23.39 19.33
C LEU A 58 -54.04 -24.79 19.99
N PRO A 59 -55.23 -25.34 20.30
CA PRO A 59 -55.34 -26.65 20.92
C PRO A 59 -54.90 -27.78 19.97
N LEU A 60 -54.15 -28.73 20.53
CA LEU A 60 -53.61 -29.90 19.84
C LEU A 60 -54.75 -30.87 19.47
N VAL A 61 -54.98 -31.08 18.17
CA VAL A 61 -55.84 -32.15 17.66
C VAL A 61 -55.02 -33.44 17.57
N PRO A 62 -55.47 -34.59 18.10
CA PRO A 62 -54.74 -35.84 17.98
C PRO A 62 -54.94 -36.38 16.56
N THR A 63 -53.93 -36.23 15.70
CA THR A 63 -53.90 -36.89 14.39
C THR A 63 -53.15 -38.21 14.53
N GLY A 64 -53.83 -39.30 14.19
CA GLY A 64 -53.35 -40.67 14.35
C GLY A 64 -52.03 -40.93 13.62
N THR A 65 -51.16 -41.67 14.30
CA THR A 65 -49.92 -42.22 13.78
C THR A 65 -50.21 -43.19 12.63
N ALA A 66 -50.02 -42.75 11.39
CA ALA A 66 -49.79 -43.66 10.28
C ALA A 66 -48.30 -44.02 10.28
N THR A 67 -47.99 -45.27 10.63
CA THR A 67 -46.65 -45.84 10.50
C THR A 67 -46.26 -45.85 9.02
N PRO A 68 -45.23 -45.12 8.57
CA PRO A 68 -44.69 -45.36 7.24
C PRO A 68 -43.99 -46.71 7.26
N SER A 69 -44.45 -47.67 6.44
CA SER A 69 -43.64 -48.84 6.09
C SER A 69 -42.39 -48.32 5.38
N GLY A 70 -41.29 -48.21 6.13
CA GLY A 70 -39.98 -47.93 5.57
C GLY A 70 -39.56 -49.04 4.61
N PRO A 71 -38.77 -48.73 3.56
CA PRO A 71 -38.23 -49.76 2.69
C PRO A 71 -37.39 -50.74 3.53
N THR A 72 -37.55 -52.03 3.25
CA THR A 72 -36.77 -53.13 3.81
C THR A 72 -35.26 -52.79 3.75
N PRO A 73 -34.47 -53.03 4.81
CA PRO A 73 -33.03 -52.80 4.77
C PRO A 73 -32.42 -53.67 3.67
N THR A 74 -31.98 -53.04 2.59
CA THR A 74 -31.17 -53.72 1.57
C THR A 74 -29.75 -53.79 2.11
N THR A 75 -29.18 -55.00 2.19
CA THR A 75 -27.78 -55.24 2.60
C THR A 75 -26.77 -54.84 1.51
N ASP A 76 -27.08 -53.83 0.71
CA ASP A 76 -26.16 -53.29 -0.27
C ASP A 76 -25.42 -52.10 0.38
N PRO A 77 -24.10 -52.18 0.62
CA PRO A 77 -23.35 -51.01 1.03
C PRO A 77 -23.36 -50.03 -0.14
N ALA A 78 -24.35 -49.14 -0.17
CA ALA A 78 -24.34 -47.99 -1.05
C ALA A 78 -23.06 -47.21 -0.76
N VAL A 79 -22.05 -47.41 -1.62
CA VAL A 79 -20.81 -46.65 -1.63
C VAL A 79 -21.22 -45.21 -1.88
N THR A 80 -21.37 -44.45 -0.80
CA THR A 80 -21.59 -43.02 -0.88
C THR A 80 -20.27 -42.45 -1.36
N ASN A 81 -20.15 -42.24 -2.67
CA ASN A 81 -19.01 -41.56 -3.26
C ASN A 81 -18.92 -40.18 -2.60
N THR A 82 -18.04 -40.05 -1.62
CA THR A 82 -17.69 -38.74 -1.08
C THR A 82 -17.08 -37.99 -2.26
N PRO A 83 -17.61 -36.80 -2.64
CA PRO A 83 -17.00 -36.05 -3.71
C PRO A 83 -15.54 -35.83 -3.35
N ASN A 84 -14.64 -36.29 -4.23
CA ASN A 84 -13.22 -36.03 -4.09
C ASN A 84 -13.01 -34.54 -4.28
N LEU A 85 -12.97 -33.79 -3.18
CA LEU A 85 -12.69 -32.36 -3.21
C LEU A 85 -11.19 -32.21 -3.49
N THR A 86 -10.85 -31.82 -4.73
CA THR A 86 -9.49 -31.40 -5.05
C THR A 86 -9.15 -30.18 -4.19
N PRO A 87 -8.06 -30.19 -3.40
CA PRO A 87 -7.62 -29.02 -2.68
C PRO A 87 -7.44 -27.85 -3.66
N ILE A 88 -7.98 -26.69 -3.33
CA ILE A 88 -7.72 -25.47 -4.10
C ILE A 88 -6.25 -25.11 -3.86
N PRO A 89 -5.44 -24.89 -4.91
CA PRO A 89 -4.07 -24.41 -4.73
C PRO A 89 -4.05 -23.11 -3.92
N THR A 90 -3.33 -23.10 -2.81
CA THR A 90 -3.17 -21.94 -1.91
C THR A 90 -1.87 -21.20 -2.16
N ASP A 91 -1.32 -21.33 -3.36
CA ASP A 91 -0.02 -20.78 -3.73
C ASP A 91 -0.16 -19.60 -4.72
N VAL A 92 -1.37 -19.36 -5.26
CA VAL A 92 -1.65 -18.24 -6.17
C VAL A 92 -3.00 -17.58 -5.86
N ARG A 93 -2.99 -16.26 -5.70
CA ARG A 93 -4.19 -15.42 -5.53
C ARG A 93 -4.95 -15.30 -6.85
N PRO A 94 -6.30 -15.36 -6.85
CA PRO A 94 -7.11 -15.21 -8.06
C PRO A 94 -7.29 -13.73 -8.51
N ASN A 95 -6.35 -12.85 -8.17
CA ASN A 95 -6.49 -11.38 -8.28
C ASN A 95 -5.68 -10.79 -9.45
N GLY A 96 -5.79 -11.42 -10.62
CA GLY A 96 -5.03 -11.09 -11.82
C GLY A 96 -3.87 -12.04 -12.07
N SER A 97 -3.11 -11.79 -13.14
CA SER A 97 -1.93 -12.60 -13.47
C SER A 97 -0.83 -12.41 -12.42
N PRO A 98 -0.13 -13.48 -12.01
CA PRO A 98 1.03 -13.35 -11.15
C PRO A 98 2.12 -12.46 -11.75
N VAL A 99 2.81 -11.75 -10.88
CA VAL A 99 4.04 -11.03 -11.16
C VAL A 99 5.20 -12.00 -10.96
N THR A 100 6.15 -12.03 -11.86
CA THR A 100 7.33 -12.89 -11.78
C THR A 100 8.56 -12.01 -11.61
N ALA A 101 9.22 -12.11 -10.45
CA ALA A 101 10.53 -11.52 -10.25
C ALA A 101 11.57 -12.38 -10.98
N VAL A 102 12.31 -11.79 -11.92
CA VAL A 102 13.40 -12.50 -12.58
C VAL A 102 14.59 -12.66 -11.63
N TYR A 103 15.28 -13.81 -11.68
CA TYR A 103 16.54 -13.94 -10.96
C TYR A 103 17.62 -13.10 -11.66
N LEU A 104 18.35 -12.30 -10.88
CA LEU A 104 19.38 -11.38 -11.36
C LEU A 104 20.76 -11.93 -11.00
N SER A 105 21.51 -12.42 -12.00
CA SER A 105 22.91 -12.82 -11.82
C SER A 105 23.83 -11.63 -11.57
N VAL A 106 23.44 -10.45 -12.05
CA VAL A 106 24.07 -9.16 -11.79
C VAL A 106 23.01 -8.22 -11.24
N ALA A 107 23.24 -7.69 -10.04
CA ALA A 107 22.34 -6.73 -9.42
C ALA A 107 22.34 -5.40 -10.20
N PRO A 108 21.17 -4.74 -10.35
CA PRO A 108 21.08 -3.42 -10.95
C PRO A 108 21.84 -2.38 -10.12
N VAL A 109 22.36 -1.36 -10.80
CA VAL A 109 22.96 -0.20 -10.17
C VAL A 109 21.82 0.73 -9.74
N ILE A 110 21.62 0.92 -8.44
CA ILE A 110 20.55 1.77 -7.92
C ILE A 110 20.88 3.24 -8.15
N ASP A 111 20.54 3.76 -9.32
CA ASP A 111 20.88 5.12 -9.72
C ASP A 111 19.69 5.92 -10.28
N GLY A 112 18.53 5.28 -10.47
CA GLY A 112 17.31 5.85 -11.00
C GLY A 112 17.28 5.86 -12.54
N VAL A 113 17.99 4.96 -13.21
CA VAL A 113 17.98 4.80 -14.68
C VAL A 113 17.59 3.38 -15.04
N LEU A 114 16.44 3.24 -15.70
CA LEU A 114 15.83 1.93 -15.92
C LEU A 114 16.34 1.17 -17.15
N ASN A 115 17.42 1.60 -17.80
CA ASN A 115 17.85 1.05 -19.09
C ASN A 115 18.41 -0.38 -19.00
N GLU A 116 18.85 -0.82 -17.83
CA GLU A 116 19.34 -2.17 -17.57
C GLU A 116 18.21 -3.18 -17.28
N TRP A 117 16.98 -2.70 -17.06
CA TRP A 117 15.82 -3.55 -16.83
C TRP A 117 15.29 -4.12 -18.14
N SER A 118 15.67 -5.35 -18.45
CA SER A 118 15.15 -6.12 -19.60
C SER A 118 14.07 -7.14 -19.22
N SER A 119 13.60 -7.13 -17.97
CA SER A 119 12.58 -8.06 -17.48
C SER A 119 11.18 -7.71 -18.01
N THR A 120 10.20 -8.56 -17.71
CA THR A 120 8.79 -8.25 -17.97
C THR A 120 8.41 -6.92 -17.31
N ALA A 121 7.79 -6.05 -18.12
CA ALA A 121 7.20 -4.79 -17.67
C ALA A 121 5.77 -5.05 -17.17
N TYR A 122 5.47 -4.61 -15.96
CA TYR A 122 4.15 -4.68 -15.35
C TYR A 122 3.55 -3.28 -15.21
N ARG A 123 2.22 -3.18 -15.13
CA ARG A 123 1.51 -1.90 -15.03
C ARG A 123 0.83 -1.73 -13.67
N ALA A 124 0.93 -0.53 -13.11
CA ALA A 124 0.15 -0.06 -11.97
C ALA A 124 -0.69 1.14 -12.42
N GLU A 125 -1.92 0.86 -12.84
CA GLU A 125 -2.86 1.84 -13.42
C GLU A 125 -4.32 1.45 -13.16
N LYS A 126 -4.56 0.58 -12.17
CA LYS A 126 -5.90 0.13 -11.80
C LYS A 126 -6.36 0.89 -10.56
N THR A 127 -7.54 1.48 -10.61
CA THR A 127 -8.16 2.07 -9.42
C THR A 127 -8.48 0.99 -8.39
N VAL A 128 -8.42 1.38 -7.11
CA VAL A 128 -8.78 0.51 -5.99
C VAL A 128 -10.05 1.02 -5.30
N PRO A 129 -10.80 0.15 -4.58
CA PRO A 129 -12.06 0.55 -3.96
C PRO A 129 -11.90 1.72 -2.99
N GLY A 130 -12.59 2.84 -3.29
CA GLY A 130 -12.60 4.03 -2.44
C GLY A 130 -11.45 5.03 -2.68
N ALA A 131 -10.58 4.80 -3.68
CA ALA A 131 -9.42 5.67 -3.95
C ALA A 131 -9.36 6.24 -5.37
N GLY A 132 -10.40 6.05 -6.20
CA GLY A 132 -10.37 6.42 -7.62
C GLY A 132 -11.06 7.73 -7.98
N SER A 133 -11.65 8.48 -7.04
CA SER A 133 -12.54 9.61 -7.36
C SER A 133 -11.83 10.82 -7.96
N ASN A 134 -10.54 11.01 -7.65
CA ASN A 134 -9.74 12.11 -8.17
C ASN A 134 -8.84 11.68 -9.34
N TRP A 135 -8.73 10.37 -9.61
CA TRP A 135 -7.90 9.87 -10.70
C TRP A 135 -8.57 10.08 -12.05
N THR A 136 -7.90 10.76 -12.98
CA THR A 136 -8.47 11.12 -14.28
C THR A 136 -7.95 10.28 -15.45
N GLY A 137 -6.95 9.43 -15.22
CA GLY A 137 -6.47 8.45 -16.18
C GLY A 137 -4.97 8.15 -16.05
N PRO A 138 -4.39 7.29 -16.92
CA PRO A 138 -2.99 6.91 -16.80
C PRO A 138 -1.97 8.05 -16.99
N SER A 139 -2.38 9.17 -17.57
CA SER A 139 -1.54 10.38 -17.70
C SER A 139 -1.49 11.23 -16.43
N ASP A 140 -2.47 11.04 -15.55
CA ASP A 140 -2.62 11.70 -14.25
C ASP A 140 -1.85 10.89 -13.21
N LEU A 141 -2.11 9.58 -13.12
CA LEU A 141 -1.24 8.68 -12.35
C LEU A 141 -1.16 7.28 -12.96
N SER A 142 0.05 6.81 -13.25
CA SER A 142 0.33 5.40 -13.54
C SER A 142 1.81 5.06 -13.32
N ALA A 143 2.13 3.77 -13.36
CA ALA A 143 3.53 3.35 -13.50
C ALA A 143 3.68 2.12 -14.38
N THR A 144 4.82 2.05 -15.07
CA THR A 144 5.43 0.77 -15.45
C THR A 144 6.40 0.38 -14.35
N TYR A 145 6.40 -0.87 -13.93
CA TYR A 145 7.39 -1.37 -12.99
C TYR A 145 8.02 -2.69 -13.45
N TYR A 146 9.22 -2.91 -12.96
CA TYR A 146 10.07 -4.06 -13.18
C TYR A 146 10.42 -4.64 -11.82
N ILE A 147 10.55 -5.96 -11.75
CA ILE A 147 10.85 -6.66 -10.50
C ILE A 147 11.86 -7.76 -10.77
N GLY A 148 12.86 -7.83 -9.91
CA GLY A 148 13.91 -8.83 -9.97
C GLY A 148 14.36 -9.20 -8.57
N TRP A 149 15.07 -10.30 -8.44
CA TRP A 149 15.56 -10.76 -7.15
C TRP A 149 16.90 -11.46 -7.28
N ASP A 150 17.64 -11.46 -6.19
CA ASP A 150 18.77 -12.36 -5.96
C ASP A 150 18.70 -12.92 -4.53
N ALA A 151 19.71 -13.68 -4.12
CA ALA A 151 19.78 -14.25 -2.77
C ALA A 151 19.81 -13.20 -1.63
N ASN A 152 20.10 -11.92 -1.92
CA ASN A 152 20.29 -10.86 -0.94
C ASN A 152 19.11 -9.87 -0.88
N ALA A 153 18.48 -9.58 -2.02
CA ALA A 153 17.46 -8.53 -2.11
C ALA A 153 16.37 -8.78 -3.17
N LEU A 154 15.24 -8.12 -2.93
CA LEU A 154 14.24 -7.80 -3.93
C LEU A 154 14.58 -6.45 -4.55
N TYR A 155 14.54 -6.38 -5.88
CA TYR A 155 14.82 -5.17 -6.65
C TYR A 155 13.56 -4.72 -7.36
N ILE A 156 13.30 -3.41 -7.32
CA ILE A 156 12.16 -2.79 -7.97
C ILE A 156 12.64 -1.60 -8.80
N GLY A 157 12.30 -1.58 -10.08
CA GLY A 157 12.41 -0.42 -10.95
C GLY A 157 11.02 0.13 -11.25
N VAL A 158 10.79 1.44 -11.12
CA VAL A 158 9.49 2.07 -11.35
C VAL A 158 9.68 3.28 -12.26
N SER A 159 9.01 3.27 -13.41
CA SER A 159 8.80 4.46 -14.22
C SER A 159 7.40 4.99 -13.94
N ARG A 160 7.31 6.04 -13.12
CA ARG A 160 6.06 6.68 -12.73
C ARG A 160 5.72 7.80 -13.70
N THR A 161 4.50 7.76 -14.20
CA THR A 161 3.82 8.88 -14.86
C THR A 161 2.94 9.58 -13.84
N ASP A 162 3.11 10.89 -13.72
CA ASP A 162 2.45 11.77 -12.78
C ASP A 162 2.56 13.22 -13.23
N ASP A 163 1.43 13.94 -13.31
CA ASP A 163 1.39 15.31 -13.79
C ASP A 163 1.84 16.34 -12.75
N VAL A 164 1.67 16.08 -11.45
CA VAL A 164 2.04 16.99 -10.35
C VAL A 164 2.64 16.24 -9.16
N ILE A 165 3.98 16.22 -9.08
CA ILE A 165 4.62 15.60 -7.92
C ILE A 165 4.75 16.56 -6.73
N VAL A 166 4.02 16.26 -5.67
CA VAL A 166 4.01 16.87 -4.35
C VAL A 166 4.40 15.84 -3.28
N GLN A 167 5.61 16.04 -2.75
CA GLN A 167 6.01 15.43 -1.50
C GLN A 167 6.45 16.50 -0.50
N ILE A 168 5.70 16.61 0.59
CA ILE A 168 6.03 17.50 1.72
C ILE A 168 6.01 16.77 3.05
N SER A 169 5.61 15.50 3.04
CA SER A 169 5.52 14.64 4.22
C SER A 169 6.76 13.76 4.32
N THR A 170 7.04 13.27 5.53
CA THR A 170 8.16 12.37 5.84
C THR A 170 7.72 11.31 6.84
N GLY A 171 8.53 10.27 6.99
CA GLY A 171 8.31 9.16 7.92
C GLY A 171 6.95 8.51 7.74
N TYR A 172 6.21 8.40 8.84
CA TYR A 172 4.89 7.76 8.82
C TYR A 172 3.91 8.37 7.81
N ASN A 173 4.05 9.65 7.47
CA ASN A 173 3.08 10.38 6.66
C ASN A 173 3.43 10.43 5.17
N ILE A 174 4.46 9.73 4.66
CA ILE A 174 4.85 9.82 3.24
C ILE A 174 3.69 9.52 2.26
N TYR A 175 2.71 8.71 2.67
CA TYR A 175 1.48 8.41 1.93
C TYR A 175 0.55 9.64 1.71
N LYS A 176 0.78 10.77 2.41
CA LYS A 176 0.07 12.05 2.19
C LYS A 176 0.76 12.93 1.15
N GLY A 177 1.52 12.30 0.28
CA GLY A 177 2.17 12.88 -0.86
C GLY A 177 2.36 11.77 -1.87
N ASP A 178 3.25 12.02 -2.81
CA ASP A 178 3.55 11.06 -3.85
C ASP A 178 4.55 10.01 -3.38
N ASP A 179 4.09 8.76 -3.33
CA ASP A 179 4.89 7.62 -2.95
C ASP A 179 4.48 6.34 -3.69
N VAL A 180 5.38 5.37 -3.71
CA VAL A 180 5.12 4.00 -4.16
C VAL A 180 4.94 3.12 -2.93
N GLU A 181 3.79 2.46 -2.81
CA GLU A 181 3.53 1.49 -1.74
C GLU A 181 3.74 0.05 -2.23
N ILE A 182 4.40 -0.78 -1.42
CA ILE A 182 4.54 -2.23 -1.62
C ILE A 182 3.81 -2.94 -0.49
N HIS A 183 2.96 -3.91 -0.86
CA HIS A 183 2.42 -4.91 0.05
C HIS A 183 3.05 -6.25 -0.26
N LEU A 184 3.49 -6.97 0.77
CA LEU A 184 4.10 -8.28 0.66
C LEU A 184 3.61 -9.18 1.79
N ASP A 185 2.99 -10.30 1.44
CA ASP A 185 2.61 -11.39 2.34
C ASP A 185 3.66 -12.50 2.14
N VAL A 186 4.54 -12.69 3.12
CA VAL A 186 5.68 -13.61 2.97
C VAL A 186 5.36 -15.06 3.33
N GLU A 187 4.17 -15.35 3.84
CA GLU A 187 3.72 -16.69 4.24
C GLU A 187 2.37 -17.03 3.60
N LEU A 188 2.25 -16.68 2.30
CA LEU A 188 1.03 -16.80 1.51
C LEU A 188 0.26 -18.13 1.69
N PRO A 189 0.90 -19.33 1.69
CA PRO A 189 0.17 -20.58 1.91
C PRO A 189 -0.32 -20.78 3.34
N GLY A 190 0.39 -20.23 4.33
CA GLY A 190 0.15 -20.45 5.76
C GLY A 190 -1.13 -19.77 6.25
N ASP A 191 -1.49 -18.61 5.68
CA ASP A 191 -2.72 -17.89 6.03
C ASP A 191 -3.52 -17.41 4.81
N PHE A 192 -3.49 -18.17 3.73
CA PHE A 192 -4.10 -17.84 2.42
C PHE A 192 -5.53 -17.26 2.48
N SER A 193 -6.36 -17.64 3.45
CA SER A 193 -7.74 -17.13 3.58
C SER A 193 -7.94 -16.03 4.64
N SER A 194 -6.86 -15.56 5.28
CA SER A 194 -6.88 -14.54 6.31
C SER A 194 -7.19 -13.16 5.72
N VAL A 195 -8.34 -12.61 6.09
CA VAL A 195 -8.78 -11.29 5.63
C VAL A 195 -8.19 -10.11 6.42
N THR A 196 -7.26 -10.39 7.33
CA THR A 196 -6.64 -9.42 8.23
C THR A 196 -5.13 -9.60 8.17
N MET A 197 -4.41 -8.48 8.12
CA MET A 197 -2.95 -8.54 8.11
C MET A 197 -2.36 -9.14 9.40
N SER A 198 -1.35 -9.98 9.27
CA SER A 198 -0.69 -10.80 10.30
C SER A 198 0.68 -10.23 10.70
N ALA A 199 1.67 -11.04 11.08
CA ALA A 199 3.02 -10.55 11.39
C ALA A 199 4.00 -10.72 10.21
N ASP A 200 3.60 -11.53 9.24
CA ASP A 200 4.26 -11.89 7.99
C ASP A 200 3.75 -11.07 6.80
N ASP A 201 2.72 -10.27 7.01
CA ASP A 201 2.37 -9.21 6.07
C ASP A 201 3.21 -7.95 6.29
N TYR A 202 3.57 -7.29 5.19
CA TYR A 202 4.35 -6.07 5.17
C TYR A 202 3.66 -5.01 4.32
N GLN A 203 3.68 -3.78 4.82
CA GLN A 203 3.32 -2.58 4.05
C GLN A 203 4.44 -1.56 4.20
N MET A 204 5.05 -1.17 3.08
CA MET A 204 6.08 -0.14 3.04
C MET A 204 5.81 0.89 1.95
N GLY A 205 6.29 2.11 2.16
CA GLY A 205 6.23 3.21 1.21
C GLY A 205 7.62 3.68 0.83
N LEU A 206 7.77 4.02 -0.43
CA LEU A 206 8.99 4.49 -1.06
C LEU A 206 8.71 5.88 -1.64
N SER A 207 9.24 6.90 -0.98
CA SER A 207 9.09 8.28 -1.39
C SER A 207 10.32 8.75 -2.15
N ALA A 208 10.13 9.28 -3.36
CA ALA A 208 11.21 9.89 -4.14
C ALA A 208 11.68 11.25 -3.57
N GLY A 209 11.09 11.69 -2.46
CA GLY A 209 11.23 13.05 -1.97
C GLY A 209 10.57 14.05 -2.92
N ASN A 210 11.05 15.28 -2.94
CA ASN A 210 10.49 16.35 -3.77
C ASN A 210 11.43 16.87 -4.85
N PHE A 211 12.53 16.14 -5.12
CA PHE A 211 13.59 16.55 -6.05
C PHE A 211 14.18 17.93 -5.71
N GLY A 212 14.10 18.32 -4.44
CA GLY A 212 14.58 19.58 -3.90
C GLY A 212 15.22 19.36 -2.54
N THR A 213 14.54 19.75 -1.47
CA THR A 213 15.06 19.68 -0.09
C THR A 213 14.78 18.34 0.59
N LEU A 214 13.74 17.62 0.19
CA LEU A 214 13.44 16.29 0.70
C LEU A 214 14.04 15.25 -0.24
N THR A 215 14.91 14.42 0.33
CA THR A 215 15.56 13.30 -0.36
C THR A 215 14.66 12.06 -0.34
N GLU A 216 15.13 10.99 -0.97
CA GLU A 216 14.46 9.70 -0.93
C GLU A 216 14.30 9.20 0.52
N GLU A 217 13.15 8.60 0.83
CA GLU A 217 12.87 7.99 2.13
C GLU A 217 12.03 6.72 1.94
N VAL A 218 12.30 5.70 2.78
CA VAL A 218 11.49 4.48 2.86
C VAL A 218 10.95 4.33 4.26
N TYR A 219 9.66 4.04 4.39
CA TYR A 219 8.99 3.82 5.67
C TYR A 219 8.25 2.49 5.69
N LEU A 220 8.46 1.71 6.75
CA LEU A 220 7.71 0.48 7.01
C LEU A 220 6.55 0.79 7.96
N TRP A 221 5.31 0.61 7.49
CA TRP A 221 4.10 0.82 8.29
C TRP A 221 3.62 -0.45 8.99
N PHE A 222 3.82 -1.59 8.37
CA PHE A 222 3.32 -2.87 8.86
C PHE A 222 4.39 -3.96 8.65
N PRO A 223 4.58 -4.89 9.61
CA PRO A 223 3.83 -5.06 10.85
C PRO A 223 4.08 -3.94 11.87
N ARG A 224 3.06 -3.56 12.64
CA ARG A 224 3.10 -2.39 13.55
C ARG A 224 4.22 -2.47 14.59
N SER A 225 4.62 -3.68 14.99
CA SER A 225 5.74 -3.93 15.92
C SER A 225 7.11 -3.59 15.34
N LEU A 226 7.24 -3.54 14.01
CA LEU A 226 8.48 -3.25 13.29
C LEU A 226 8.47 -1.86 12.63
N GLN A 227 7.42 -1.07 12.85
CA GLN A 227 7.19 0.22 12.19
C GLN A 227 8.38 1.19 12.37
N ARG A 228 8.99 1.64 11.27
CA ARG A 228 10.19 2.51 11.27
C ARG A 228 10.55 3.03 9.87
N SER A 229 11.37 4.08 9.80
CA SER A 229 12.11 4.41 8.57
C SER A 229 13.19 3.35 8.30
N LEU A 230 13.40 2.97 7.03
CA LEU A 230 14.31 1.92 6.60
C LEU A 230 15.52 2.48 5.85
N SER A 231 16.58 2.84 6.57
CA SER A 231 17.84 3.27 5.97
C SER A 231 18.67 2.15 5.33
N THR A 232 18.28 0.88 5.55
CA THR A 232 18.92 -0.30 4.94
C THR A 232 18.45 -0.55 3.51
N VAL A 233 17.35 0.07 3.09
CA VAL A 233 16.89 0.02 1.70
C VAL A 233 17.66 1.07 0.91
N GLU A 234 18.37 0.63 -0.11
CA GLU A 234 19.06 1.53 -1.03
C GLU A 234 18.06 1.97 -2.11
N MET A 235 17.94 3.28 -2.32
CA MET A 235 16.96 3.83 -3.25
C MET A 235 17.51 5.09 -3.92
N LYS A 236 17.21 5.24 -5.21
CA LYS A 236 17.46 6.45 -5.99
C LYS A 236 16.29 6.76 -6.90
N ALA A 237 15.97 8.04 -7.03
CA ALA A 237 14.96 8.52 -7.96
C ALA A 237 15.51 9.64 -8.85
N ARG A 238 15.10 9.65 -10.12
CA ARG A 238 15.43 10.70 -11.10
C ARG A 238 14.18 11.25 -11.73
N ARG A 239 14.11 12.57 -11.79
CA ARG A 239 13.00 13.27 -12.43
C ARG A 239 13.00 13.00 -13.93
N THR A 240 11.82 12.74 -14.48
CA THR A 240 11.60 12.63 -15.93
C THR A 240 10.63 13.71 -16.37
N THR A 241 10.40 13.81 -17.69
CA THR A 241 9.40 14.74 -18.23
C THR A 241 7.96 14.35 -17.90
N ALA A 242 7.72 13.08 -17.58
CA ALA A 242 6.39 12.52 -17.32
C ALA A 242 6.14 12.24 -15.84
N GLY A 243 7.14 12.38 -14.96
CA GLY A 243 7.07 12.00 -13.55
C GLY A 243 8.47 11.72 -13.01
N TYR A 244 8.76 10.48 -12.62
CA TYR A 244 10.11 10.07 -12.23
C TYR A 244 10.37 8.59 -12.46
N ASP A 245 11.65 8.26 -12.63
CA ASP A 245 12.15 6.90 -12.54
C ASP A 245 12.73 6.67 -11.15
N MET A 246 12.54 5.47 -10.60
CA MET A 246 13.00 5.09 -9.27
C MET A 246 13.49 3.65 -9.27
N GLU A 247 14.59 3.41 -8.56
CA GLU A 247 15.09 2.08 -8.29
C GLU A 247 15.26 1.88 -6.79
N ALA A 248 14.94 0.68 -6.32
CA ALA A 248 15.11 0.29 -4.94
C ALA A 248 15.66 -1.12 -4.83
N LYS A 249 16.64 -1.29 -3.94
CA LYS A 249 17.16 -2.58 -3.47
C LYS A 249 16.70 -2.78 -2.03
N ILE A 250 15.80 -3.74 -1.84
CA ILE A 250 15.17 -4.06 -0.57
C ILE A 250 15.77 -5.38 -0.05
N PRO A 251 16.66 -5.36 0.96
CA PRO A 251 17.25 -6.58 1.49
C PRO A 251 16.18 -7.51 2.05
N TRP A 252 16.29 -8.83 1.81
CA TRP A 252 15.34 -9.83 2.33
C TRP A 252 15.26 -9.85 3.86
N SER A 253 16.32 -9.40 4.54
CA SER A 253 16.35 -9.21 5.99
C SER A 253 15.33 -8.18 6.50
N VAL A 254 14.82 -7.29 5.64
CA VAL A 254 13.69 -6.40 5.98
C VAL A 254 12.44 -7.21 6.30
N PHE A 255 12.24 -8.32 5.58
CA PHE A 255 11.09 -9.22 5.70
C PHE A 255 11.37 -10.44 6.59
N GLY A 256 12.61 -10.60 7.08
CA GLY A 256 12.99 -11.70 7.95
C GLY A 256 13.00 -13.08 7.29
N ILE A 257 13.08 -13.14 5.95
CA ILE A 257 13.07 -14.39 5.17
C ILE A 257 14.38 -14.61 4.41
N ASN A 258 14.61 -15.85 4.00
CA ASN A 258 15.65 -16.22 3.04
C ASN A 258 14.96 -16.94 1.88
N PRO A 259 14.65 -16.22 0.79
CA PRO A 259 13.86 -16.78 -0.28
C PRO A 259 14.64 -17.82 -1.09
N VAL A 260 13.89 -18.70 -1.74
CA VAL A 260 14.40 -19.62 -2.76
C VAL A 260 13.61 -19.48 -4.06
N GLU A 261 14.17 -20.00 -5.14
CA GLU A 261 13.46 -20.07 -6.41
C GLU A 261 12.13 -20.80 -6.26
N GLY A 262 11.09 -20.30 -6.95
CA GLY A 262 9.75 -20.86 -6.90
C GLY A 262 8.91 -20.40 -5.71
N ASP A 263 9.49 -19.70 -4.72
CA ASP A 263 8.73 -19.10 -3.63
C ASP A 263 7.66 -18.14 -4.16
N ARG A 264 6.55 -18.06 -3.41
CA ARG A 264 5.38 -17.27 -3.78
C ARG A 264 4.90 -16.44 -2.60
N TYR A 265 4.60 -15.18 -2.89
CA TYR A 265 4.21 -14.19 -1.89
C TYR A 265 2.93 -13.49 -2.34
N GLY A 266 2.08 -13.06 -1.42
CA GLY A 266 1.03 -12.10 -1.78
C GLY A 266 1.68 -10.76 -2.09
N PHE A 267 1.23 -10.07 -3.15
CA PHE A 267 1.93 -8.87 -3.62
C PHE A 267 1.00 -7.85 -4.26
N ALA A 268 1.24 -6.58 -3.94
CA ALA A 268 0.69 -5.45 -4.69
C ALA A 268 1.68 -4.29 -4.69
N LEU A 269 1.75 -3.59 -5.83
CA LEU A 269 2.42 -2.30 -5.94
C LEU A 269 1.35 -1.25 -6.18
N SER A 270 1.41 -0.16 -5.41
CA SER A 270 0.45 0.93 -5.44
C SER A 270 1.15 2.28 -5.53
N LEU A 271 0.45 3.28 -6.02
CA LEU A 271 0.93 4.66 -6.10
C LEU A 271 -0.05 5.53 -5.34
N SER A 272 0.40 6.25 -4.32
CA SER A 272 -0.39 7.33 -3.71
C SER A 272 -0.15 8.63 -4.45
N ASP A 273 -1.19 9.45 -4.45
CA ASP A 273 -1.32 10.61 -5.31
C ASP A 273 -1.59 11.90 -4.53
N ASN A 274 -0.90 12.97 -4.90
CA ASN A 274 -1.14 14.31 -4.39
C ASN A 274 -0.77 15.41 -5.40
N ASP A 275 -1.76 16.07 -5.96
CA ASP A 275 -1.66 17.23 -6.85
C ASP A 275 -1.91 18.57 -6.15
N LEU A 276 -1.84 18.62 -4.82
CA LEU A 276 -2.05 19.86 -4.04
C LEU A 276 -0.73 20.41 -3.50
N PRO A 277 0.02 21.22 -4.29
CA PRO A 277 1.25 21.84 -3.84
C PRO A 277 1.15 22.52 -2.48
N GLY A 278 2.03 22.14 -1.56
CA GLY A 278 2.08 22.70 -0.21
C GLY A 278 1.03 22.13 0.75
N VAL A 279 0.24 21.15 0.34
CA VAL A 279 -0.73 20.44 1.18
C VAL A 279 -0.34 18.97 1.30
N ALA A 280 -0.39 18.43 2.52
CA ALA A 280 -0.22 17.00 2.75
C ALA A 280 -1.60 16.33 2.63
N ALA A 281 -1.86 15.69 1.50
CA ALA A 281 -3.13 15.07 1.18
C ALA A 281 -2.92 13.71 0.53
N TRP A 282 -3.88 12.82 0.75
CA TRP A 282 -4.01 11.59 -0.01
C TRP A 282 -5.24 11.76 -0.91
N GLN A 283 -5.04 11.95 -2.22
CA GLN A 283 -6.12 12.27 -3.15
C GLN A 283 -6.66 11.05 -3.88
N SER A 284 -5.76 10.22 -4.39
CA SER A 284 -6.11 9.05 -5.16
C SER A 284 -5.07 7.95 -4.98
N MET A 285 -5.39 6.75 -5.47
CA MET A 285 -4.43 5.66 -5.57
C MET A 285 -4.77 4.73 -6.72
N VAL A 286 -3.71 4.35 -7.44
CA VAL A 286 -3.74 3.23 -8.39
C VAL A 286 -2.88 2.07 -7.90
N SER A 287 -3.10 0.88 -8.46
CA SER A 287 -2.40 -0.34 -8.09
C SER A 287 -2.16 -1.25 -9.29
N SER A 288 -1.28 -2.23 -9.11
CA SER A 288 -1.09 -3.36 -10.02
C SER A 288 -2.29 -4.31 -10.03
N VAL A 289 -3.09 -4.34 -8.95
CA VAL A 289 -4.30 -5.16 -8.80
C VAL A 289 -5.50 -4.32 -8.36
N SER A 290 -6.62 -4.40 -9.09
CA SER A 290 -7.81 -3.58 -8.83
C SER A 290 -8.57 -3.98 -7.55
N THR A 291 -8.31 -5.18 -7.04
CA THR A 291 -8.96 -5.70 -5.84
C THR A 291 -8.33 -5.19 -4.55
N ARG A 292 -7.13 -4.59 -4.60
CA ARG A 292 -6.32 -4.26 -3.42
C ARG A 292 -7.11 -3.49 -2.37
N ARG A 293 -7.10 -4.01 -1.15
CA ARG A 293 -7.50 -3.32 0.07
C ARG A 293 -6.30 -3.30 1.02
N VAL A 294 -6.09 -2.17 1.68
CA VAL A 294 -4.94 -1.93 2.57
C VAL A 294 -4.77 -3.07 3.59
N VAL A 295 -5.84 -3.41 4.30
CA VAL A 295 -5.79 -4.29 5.48
C VAL A 295 -6.22 -5.74 5.22
N ASN A 296 -6.40 -6.13 3.95
CA ASN A 296 -6.88 -7.47 3.59
C ASN A 296 -5.96 -8.13 2.53
N PRO A 297 -5.02 -9.00 2.97
CA PRO A 297 -4.06 -9.69 2.11
C PRO A 297 -4.70 -10.59 1.03
N THR A 298 -5.89 -11.15 1.29
CA THR A 298 -6.62 -11.97 0.30
C THR A 298 -6.96 -11.22 -0.99
N THR A 299 -6.85 -9.89 -0.98
CA THR A 299 -7.16 -9.03 -2.12
C THR A 299 -5.95 -8.64 -2.97
N TRP A 300 -4.74 -9.03 -2.57
CA TRP A 300 -3.51 -8.75 -3.30
C TRP A 300 -3.26 -9.78 -4.40
N GLY A 301 -2.36 -9.49 -5.33
CA GLY A 301 -1.89 -10.44 -6.35
C GLY A 301 -0.89 -11.44 -5.78
N THR A 302 -0.17 -12.11 -6.68
CA THR A 302 0.91 -13.03 -6.30
C THR A 302 2.21 -12.62 -6.98
N LEU A 303 3.29 -12.59 -6.22
CA LEU A 303 4.67 -12.53 -6.69
C LEU A 303 5.25 -13.95 -6.71
N ILE A 304 5.96 -14.30 -7.77
CA ILE A 304 6.68 -15.57 -7.93
C ILE A 304 8.15 -15.27 -8.17
N LEU A 305 9.04 -15.95 -7.45
CA LEU A 305 10.47 -15.85 -7.67
C LEU A 305 10.90 -16.83 -8.77
N ALA A 306 11.35 -16.33 -9.92
CA ALA A 306 11.81 -17.18 -11.01
C ALA A 306 13.12 -17.89 -10.67
N SER A 307 13.29 -19.10 -11.16
CA SER A 307 14.57 -19.81 -11.15
C SER A 307 15.67 -19.03 -11.88
N PRO A 308 16.95 -19.17 -11.47
CA PRO A 308 18.08 -18.73 -12.28
C PRO A 308 18.00 -19.36 -13.67
N THR A 309 18.01 -18.53 -14.71
CA THR A 309 18.13 -19.05 -16.08
C THR A 309 19.55 -19.60 -16.23
N ALA A 310 19.71 -20.85 -16.68
CA ALA A 310 21.02 -21.36 -17.04
C ALA A 310 21.58 -20.50 -18.18
N GLU A 311 22.74 -19.87 -17.95
CA GLU A 311 23.50 -19.16 -18.99
C GLU A 311 24.02 -20.12 -20.07
#